data_AF-A0A3A9YTD8-F1
#
_entry.id   AF-A0A3A9YTD8-F1
#
_cell.length_a   1.000
_cell.length_b   1.000
_cell.length_c   1.000
_cell.angle_alpha   90.00
_cell.angle_beta   90.00
_cell.angle_gamma   90.00
#
_symmetry.space_group_name_H-M   'P 1'
#
loop_
_entity.id
_entity.type
_entity.pdbx_description
1 polymer ?
#
loop_
_entity_poly.entity_id
_entity_poly.type
_entity_poly.pdbx_seq_one_letter_code
_entity_poly.pdbx_strand_id
1 'polypeptide(L)'
;MRSSIRLALPIVATVATFALAGCADDDGHGTFGAIGGGGGEAIDPGDYVPDDSDLPSMPSDEGDTGSDAGTTDGGTTDGGSTDGGLGGGMSDGSFDGDWYVDISNQAESHNLTITGTTVMFFEDQGVEGDYCPSGTFSNGQIQLSGCVQLGSEQWTDTTATATLNSDGTMTVVWASGLQETYTNAY
;
A
#
# COMPACT_ATOMS: atom_id res chain seq x y z
N MET A 1 -20.08 -45.33 -1.29
CA MET A 1 -19.56 -44.86 -2.60
C MET A 1 -18.35 -44.00 -2.30
N ARG A 2 -17.13 -44.46 -2.62
CA ARG A 2 -15.90 -43.70 -2.38
C ARG A 2 -15.61 -42.89 -3.64
N SER A 3 -15.70 -41.57 -3.56
CA SER A 3 -15.43 -40.68 -4.69
C SER A 3 -13.94 -40.36 -4.71
N SER A 4 -13.26 -40.74 -5.79
CA SER A 4 -11.84 -40.45 -6.00
C SER A 4 -11.71 -39.13 -6.75
N ILE A 5 -11.23 -38.09 -6.07
CA ILE A 5 -10.91 -36.80 -6.69
C ILE A 5 -9.49 -36.92 -7.26
N ARG A 6 -9.36 -36.83 -8.59
CA ARG A 6 -8.07 -36.69 -9.26
C ARG A 6 -7.70 -35.21 -9.30
N LEU A 7 -6.81 -34.78 -8.41
CA LEU A 7 -6.12 -33.49 -8.55
C LEU A 7 -5.16 -33.60 -9.74
N ALA A 8 -5.42 -32.85 -10.80
CA ALA A 8 -4.43 -32.55 -11.82
C ALA A 8 -3.82 -31.19 -11.48
N LEU A 9 -2.60 -31.18 -10.95
CA LEU A 9 -1.83 -29.96 -10.82
C LEU A 9 -1.26 -29.58 -12.19
N PRO A 10 -1.45 -28.33 -12.67
CA PRO A 10 -0.65 -27.81 -13.77
C PRO A 10 0.76 -27.50 -13.25
N ILE A 11 1.75 -28.22 -13.76
CA ILE A 11 3.16 -27.88 -13.57
C ILE A 11 3.49 -26.79 -14.60
N VAL A 12 3.57 -25.54 -14.15
CA VAL A 12 4.15 -24.45 -14.97
C VAL A 12 5.65 -24.44 -14.69
N ALA A 13 6.43 -24.93 -15.66
CA ALA A 13 7.87 -24.81 -15.65
C ALA A 13 8.27 -23.57 -16.46
N THR A 14 8.60 -22.48 -15.79
CA THR A 14 9.19 -21.29 -16.40
C THR A 14 10.72 -21.42 -16.40
N VAL A 15 11.28 -21.73 -17.57
CA VAL A 15 12.72 -21.73 -17.82
C VAL A 15 13.13 -20.33 -18.22
N ALA A 16 13.63 -19.52 -17.29
CA ALA A 16 14.30 -18.26 -17.60
C ALA A 16 15.74 -18.56 -18.04
N THR A 17 16.00 -18.46 -19.34
CA THR A 17 17.36 -18.54 -19.91
C THR A 17 17.92 -17.13 -19.93
N PHE A 18 18.68 -16.74 -18.91
CA PHE A 18 19.49 -15.52 -18.98
C PHE A 18 20.75 -15.83 -19.81
N ALA A 19 20.71 -15.42 -21.07
CA ALA A 19 21.89 -15.38 -21.92
C ALA A 19 22.80 -14.25 -21.43
N LEU A 20 23.96 -14.61 -20.87
CA LEU A 20 25.11 -13.71 -20.76
C LEU A 20 25.62 -13.41 -22.18
N ALA A 21 25.26 -12.25 -22.72
CA ALA A 21 26.11 -11.50 -23.64
C ALA A 21 26.79 -10.43 -22.77
N GLY A 22 28.10 -10.43 -22.55
CA GLY A 22 29.16 -10.53 -23.55
C GLY A 22 29.77 -9.12 -23.66
N CYS A 23 30.96 -8.97 -23.11
CA CYS A 23 31.76 -7.75 -23.05
C CYS A 23 31.89 -7.03 -24.40
N ALA A 24 31.80 -5.71 -24.37
CA ALA A 24 32.47 -4.84 -25.34
C ALA A 24 33.16 -3.71 -24.56
N ASP A 25 34.47 -3.86 -24.38
CA ASP A 25 35.40 -2.76 -24.17
C ASP A 25 35.34 -1.82 -25.38
N ASP A 26 35.15 -0.52 -25.16
CA ASP A 26 35.48 0.51 -26.14
C ASP A 26 36.28 1.62 -25.44
N ASP A 27 37.58 1.59 -25.70
CA ASP A 27 38.56 2.61 -25.37
C ASP A 27 38.31 3.86 -26.24
N GLY A 28 37.53 4.81 -25.71
CA GLY A 28 37.19 6.06 -26.39
C GLY A 28 37.64 7.30 -25.64
N HIS A 29 38.89 7.73 -25.87
CA HIS A 29 39.41 9.05 -25.50
C HIS A 29 38.48 10.19 -26.00
N GLY A 30 37.87 10.91 -25.07
CA GLY A 30 37.17 12.18 -25.31
C GLY A 30 37.60 13.21 -24.27
N THR A 31 38.25 14.27 -24.75
CA THR A 31 39.01 15.24 -23.96
C THR A 31 38.27 16.58 -23.86
N PHE A 32 38.54 17.30 -22.78
CA PHE A 32 38.26 18.72 -22.50
C PHE A 32 36.80 19.18 -22.34
N GLY A 33 36.46 19.44 -21.07
CA GLY A 33 35.32 20.24 -20.64
C GLY A 33 35.52 20.75 -19.21
N ALA A 34 36.62 21.45 -18.98
CA ALA A 34 36.86 22.16 -17.73
C ALA A 34 35.88 23.33 -17.59
N ILE A 35 35.01 23.25 -16.58
CA ILE A 35 34.36 24.40 -15.93
C ILE A 35 34.65 24.15 -14.44
N GLY A 36 35.73 24.70 -13.87
CA GLY A 36 35.72 26.05 -13.30
C GLY A 36 34.74 26.06 -12.11
N GLY A 37 35.15 25.83 -10.86
CA GLY A 37 36.10 26.64 -10.12
C GLY A 37 35.33 27.70 -9.31
N GLY A 38 35.10 27.43 -8.03
CA GLY A 38 34.56 28.36 -7.02
C GLY A 38 34.14 27.55 -5.79
N GLY A 39 34.99 27.45 -4.76
CA GLY A 39 34.86 28.28 -3.55
C GLY A 39 33.70 27.73 -2.71
N GLY A 40 33.89 26.86 -1.72
CA GLY A 40 34.78 27.09 -0.59
C GLY A 40 34.11 27.98 0.46
N GLU A 41 32.85 27.69 0.83
CA GLU A 41 32.27 28.16 2.09
C GLU A 41 31.95 26.93 2.95
N ALA A 42 32.63 26.85 4.08
CA ALA A 42 32.24 25.96 5.16
C ALA A 42 30.92 26.49 5.73
N ILE A 43 29.88 25.67 5.71
CA ILE A 43 28.64 25.97 6.43
C ILE A 43 28.98 25.87 7.93
N ASP A 44 28.98 27.02 8.60
CA ASP A 44 29.04 27.14 10.05
C ASP A 44 27.70 26.65 10.63
N PRO A 45 27.66 25.56 11.43
CA PRO A 45 26.41 24.99 11.94
C PRO A 45 25.83 25.77 13.15
N GLY A 46 26.07 27.07 13.24
CA GLY A 46 25.92 27.83 14.49
C GLY A 46 24.70 28.73 14.64
N ASP A 47 24.00 29.17 13.60
CA ASP A 47 23.20 30.42 13.76
C ASP A 47 21.95 30.56 12.88
N TYR A 48 21.13 29.51 12.79
CA TYR A 48 19.74 29.67 12.31
C TYR A 48 18.76 29.13 13.35
N VAL A 49 18.54 29.94 14.39
CA VAL A 49 17.34 29.85 15.22
C VAL A 49 16.33 30.78 14.56
N PRO A 50 15.23 30.29 13.96
CA PRO A 50 14.16 31.14 13.52
C PRO A 50 13.66 31.95 14.72
N ASP A 51 13.71 33.27 14.60
CA ASP A 51 13.16 34.18 15.59
C ASP A 51 11.62 34.11 15.50
N ASP A 52 11.02 33.31 16.37
CA ASP A 52 9.56 33.10 16.48
C ASP A 52 8.80 34.36 16.95
N SER A 53 9.47 35.50 17.11
CA SER A 53 8.85 36.73 17.64
C SER A 53 7.99 37.50 16.62
N ASP A 54 7.98 37.08 15.34
CA ASP A 54 7.17 37.70 14.28
C ASP A 54 5.93 36.88 13.84
N LEU A 55 5.59 35.78 14.53
CA LEU A 55 4.36 35.06 14.22
C LEU A 55 3.14 35.76 14.83
N PRO A 56 2.15 36.19 14.02
CA PRO A 56 0.95 36.83 14.53
C PRO A 56 0.16 35.85 15.40
N SER A 57 -0.14 36.26 16.63
CA SER A 57 -0.92 35.49 17.59
C SER A 57 -2.30 35.16 17.00
N MET A 58 -2.56 33.88 16.74
CA MET A 58 -3.89 33.44 16.34
C MET A 58 -4.86 33.58 17.53
N PRO A 59 -6.05 34.17 17.34
CA PRO A 59 -7.03 34.30 18.40
C PRO A 59 -7.60 32.91 18.78
N SER A 60 -7.53 32.58 20.06
CA SER A 60 -8.21 31.43 20.65
C SER A 60 -9.73 31.60 20.49
N ASP A 61 -10.33 30.77 19.64
CA ASP A 61 -11.78 30.71 19.45
C ASP A 61 -12.39 29.79 20.51
N GLU A 62 -12.63 30.36 21.70
CA GLU A 62 -13.39 29.72 22.76
C GLU A 62 -14.87 30.11 22.63
N GLY A 63 -15.53 29.48 21.67
CA GLY A 63 -16.97 29.63 21.39
C GLY A 63 -17.79 28.51 22.00
N ASP A 64 -18.21 28.72 23.25
CA ASP A 64 -19.35 28.08 23.92
C ASP A 64 -20.64 28.18 23.08
N THR A 65 -21.47 27.13 23.09
CA THR A 65 -22.91 27.22 23.39
C THR A 65 -23.55 25.83 23.39
N GLY A 66 -23.64 25.25 24.58
CA GLY A 66 -24.53 24.11 24.82
C GLY A 66 -25.99 24.41 24.48
N SER A 67 -26.73 23.38 24.09
CA SER A 67 -28.20 23.27 24.29
C SER A 67 -28.66 21.82 24.09
N ASP A 68 -28.75 21.13 25.23
CA ASP A 68 -29.87 20.34 25.73
C ASP A 68 -30.86 19.60 24.79
N ALA A 69 -31.12 18.36 25.25
CA ALA A 69 -32.42 17.69 25.39
C ALA A 69 -33.05 17.03 24.15
N GLY A 70 -33.10 15.70 24.20
CA GLY A 70 -33.97 14.89 23.34
C GLY A 70 -33.87 13.41 23.60
N THR A 71 -34.64 12.92 24.58
CA THR A 71 -34.80 11.51 24.96
C THR A 71 -35.37 10.66 23.83
N THR A 72 -34.89 9.44 23.62
CA THR A 72 -35.80 8.29 23.42
C THR A 72 -35.13 6.96 23.81
N ASP A 73 -35.75 6.31 24.79
CA ASP A 73 -35.61 4.90 25.15
C ASP A 73 -35.82 3.96 23.95
N GLY A 74 -35.16 2.80 24.03
CA GLY A 74 -35.78 1.53 23.65
C GLY A 74 -35.29 0.93 22.34
N GLY A 75 -34.42 -0.08 22.44
CA GLY A 75 -34.09 -0.91 21.29
C GLY A 75 -32.99 -1.94 21.52
N THR A 76 -33.18 -2.84 22.49
CA THR A 76 -32.47 -4.13 22.49
C THR A 76 -32.70 -4.81 21.14
N THR A 77 -31.64 -4.96 20.34
CA THR A 77 -31.63 -5.97 19.27
C THR A 77 -30.23 -6.56 19.16
N ASP A 78 -30.11 -7.72 19.80
CA ASP A 78 -29.43 -8.93 19.34
C ASP A 78 -28.21 -8.79 18.43
N GLY A 79 -27.14 -9.42 18.90
CA GLY A 79 -25.98 -9.77 18.10
C GLY A 79 -26.39 -10.45 16.79
N GLY A 80 -26.08 -9.77 15.69
CA GLY A 80 -26.05 -10.37 14.36
C GLY A 80 -24.83 -11.26 14.24
N SER A 81 -25.02 -12.55 14.51
CA SER A 81 -24.16 -13.60 14.02
C SER A 81 -24.19 -13.56 12.49
N THR A 82 -23.11 -13.13 11.84
CA THR A 82 -22.89 -13.32 10.40
C THR A 82 -22.40 -14.74 10.17
N ASP A 83 -23.33 -15.70 10.28
CA ASP A 83 -23.13 -17.08 9.85
C ASP A 83 -23.62 -17.22 8.39
N GLY A 84 -22.71 -17.68 7.52
CA GLY A 84 -23.05 -18.61 6.44
C GLY A 84 -23.74 -18.07 5.18
N GLY A 85 -23.02 -17.29 4.39
CA GLY A 85 -23.39 -16.93 3.01
C GLY A 85 -22.44 -17.49 1.95
N LEU A 86 -22.22 -18.82 1.89
CA LEU A 86 -21.45 -19.45 0.82
C LEU A 86 -22.26 -19.41 -0.49
N GLY A 87 -21.93 -18.50 -1.42
CA GLY A 87 -22.33 -18.63 -2.82
C GLY A 87 -22.95 -17.40 -3.52
N GLY A 88 -22.69 -16.18 -3.06
CA GLY A 88 -23.03 -14.95 -3.79
C GLY A 88 -21.80 -14.38 -4.49
N GLY A 89 -21.91 -13.98 -5.76
CA GLY A 89 -20.82 -13.31 -6.46
C GLY A 89 -20.28 -12.15 -5.63
N MET A 90 -18.95 -12.03 -5.56
CA MET A 90 -18.26 -10.96 -4.82
C MET A 90 -18.73 -9.62 -5.35
N SER A 91 -19.65 -8.95 -4.65
CA SER A 91 -19.95 -7.54 -4.88
C SER A 91 -18.76 -6.73 -4.40
N ASP A 92 -18.34 -5.70 -5.13
CA ASP A 92 -17.09 -4.95 -4.90
C ASP A 92 -16.89 -4.51 -3.44
N GLY A 93 -17.96 -4.27 -2.68
CA GLY A 93 -17.87 -3.93 -1.25
C GLY A 93 -17.42 -5.07 -0.30
N SER A 94 -17.22 -6.30 -0.76
CA SER A 94 -16.67 -7.39 0.08
C SER A 94 -15.18 -7.22 0.38
N PHE A 95 -14.50 -6.34 -0.35
CA PHE A 95 -13.08 -6.06 -0.21
C PHE A 95 -12.82 -4.77 0.57
N ASP A 96 -13.85 -4.01 0.94
CA ASP A 96 -13.67 -2.75 1.65
C ASP A 96 -12.98 -2.97 3.01
N GLY A 97 -11.99 -2.14 3.30
CA GLY A 97 -11.26 -2.13 4.56
C GLY A 97 -9.76 -1.92 4.41
N ASP A 98 -9.07 -2.00 5.54
CA ASP A 98 -7.62 -1.89 5.65
C ASP A 98 -7.01 -3.27 5.84
N TRP A 99 -6.26 -3.69 4.83
CA TRP A 99 -5.70 -5.02 4.71
C TRP A 99 -4.20 -4.98 4.98
N TYR A 100 -3.70 -5.83 5.87
CA TYR A 100 -2.29 -5.90 6.24
C TYR A 100 -1.73 -7.29 6.02
N VAL A 101 -0.51 -7.39 5.48
CA VAL A 101 0.22 -8.66 5.39
C VAL A 101 0.56 -9.18 6.79
N ASP A 102 0.96 -8.30 7.71
CA ASP A 102 1.19 -8.60 9.12
C ASP A 102 0.35 -7.70 10.04
N ILE A 103 -0.80 -8.22 10.47
CA ILE A 103 -1.70 -7.50 11.38
C ILE A 103 -1.11 -7.28 12.78
N SER A 104 -0.09 -8.05 13.16
CA SER A 104 0.57 -7.91 14.46
C SER A 104 1.61 -6.79 14.48
N ASN A 105 2.04 -6.33 13.30
CA ASN A 105 3.00 -5.26 13.12
C ASN A 105 2.59 -4.32 11.97
N GLN A 106 1.45 -3.66 12.11
CA GLN A 106 0.87 -2.81 11.06
C GLN A 106 1.80 -1.67 10.60
N ALA A 107 2.66 -1.18 11.49
CA ALA A 107 3.58 -0.07 11.22
C ALA A 107 4.71 -0.45 10.25
N GLU A 108 5.03 -1.74 10.11
CA GLU A 108 6.07 -2.24 9.19
C GLU A 108 5.46 -3.18 8.12
N SER A 109 4.12 -3.25 8.05
CA SER A 109 3.42 -4.14 7.14
C SER A 109 3.07 -3.42 5.84
N HIS A 110 3.08 -4.19 4.75
CA HIS A 110 2.39 -3.79 3.52
C HIS A 110 0.91 -3.60 3.84
N ASN A 111 0.32 -2.57 3.27
CA ASN A 111 -1.07 -2.22 3.49
C ASN A 111 -1.80 -1.95 2.17
N LEU A 112 -3.00 -2.48 2.05
CA LEU A 112 -3.97 -2.15 1.01
C LEU A 112 -5.22 -1.56 1.67
N THR A 113 -5.52 -0.30 1.38
CA THR A 113 -6.81 0.30 1.73
C THR A 113 -7.71 0.22 0.51
N ILE A 114 -8.85 -0.46 0.64
CA ILE A 114 -9.85 -0.57 -0.43
C ILE A 114 -11.14 0.09 0.06
N THR A 115 -11.71 0.97 -0.77
CA THR A 115 -12.99 1.62 -0.50
C THR A 115 -13.77 1.77 -1.79
N GLY A 116 -14.80 0.94 -1.97
CA GLY A 116 -15.55 0.81 -3.19
C GLY A 116 -14.67 0.37 -4.35
N THR A 117 -14.46 1.26 -5.32
CA THR A 117 -13.60 1.01 -6.49
C THR A 117 -12.22 1.64 -6.37
N THR A 118 -11.88 2.23 -5.24
CA THR A 118 -10.60 2.92 -5.03
C THR A 118 -9.69 2.04 -4.19
N VAL A 119 -8.42 1.98 -4.56
CA VAL A 119 -7.38 1.28 -3.80
C VAL A 119 -6.17 2.18 -3.59
N MET A 120 -5.57 2.09 -2.41
CA MET A 120 -4.30 2.70 -2.04
C MET A 120 -3.36 1.61 -1.51
N PHE A 121 -2.06 1.75 -1.74
CA PHE A 121 -1.06 0.77 -1.31
C PHE A 121 0.13 1.45 -0.61
N PHE A 122 0.65 0.78 0.42
CA PHE A 122 1.90 1.10 1.10
C PHE A 122 2.78 -0.16 1.17
N GLU A 123 4.04 -0.07 0.74
CA GLU A 123 4.97 -1.21 0.62
C GLU A 123 5.69 -1.59 1.93
N ASP A 124 5.66 -0.77 2.97
CA ASP A 124 6.24 -1.06 4.30
C ASP A 124 6.27 0.28 5.02
N GLN A 125 5.34 0.52 5.94
CA GLN A 125 5.22 1.83 6.55
C GLN A 125 6.39 2.20 7.50
N GLY A 126 7.34 1.28 7.75
CA GLY A 126 8.35 1.41 8.80
C GLY A 126 9.75 1.77 8.34
N VAL A 127 10.13 1.49 7.08
CA VAL A 127 11.52 1.62 6.62
C VAL A 127 11.68 2.36 5.29
N GLU A 128 11.27 1.74 4.17
CA GLU A 128 11.26 2.37 2.84
C GLU A 128 9.89 3.03 2.62
N GLY A 129 8.87 2.23 2.35
CA GLY A 129 7.48 2.66 2.38
C GLY A 129 7.00 3.37 1.14
N ASP A 130 7.27 2.80 -0.04
CA ASP A 130 6.66 3.25 -1.28
C ASP A 130 5.15 3.38 -1.14
N TYR A 131 4.65 4.50 -1.66
CA TYR A 131 3.26 4.88 -1.50
C TYR A 131 2.59 5.05 -2.85
N CYS A 132 1.56 4.25 -3.11
CA CYS A 132 0.75 4.36 -4.32
C CYS A 132 -0.59 5.01 -3.94
N PRO A 133 -0.73 6.35 -4.09
CA PRO A 133 -1.85 7.12 -3.54
C PRO A 133 -3.19 6.86 -4.23
N SER A 134 -3.19 6.20 -5.38
CA SER A 134 -4.40 5.98 -6.15
C SER A 134 -4.30 4.75 -7.03
N GLY A 135 -5.39 4.02 -7.09
CA GLY A 135 -5.61 2.91 -7.98
C GLY A 135 -7.09 2.60 -8.08
N THR A 136 -7.43 1.69 -8.98
CA THR A 136 -8.78 1.17 -9.17
C THR A 136 -8.87 -0.29 -8.75
N PHE A 137 -9.98 -0.62 -8.11
CA PHE A 137 -10.39 -1.98 -7.80
C PHE A 137 -11.66 -2.34 -8.57
N SER A 138 -11.64 -3.45 -9.29
CA SER A 138 -12.85 -3.96 -9.97
C SER A 138 -12.76 -5.46 -10.18
N ASN A 139 -13.78 -6.20 -9.74
CA ASN A 139 -13.85 -7.66 -9.94
C ASN A 139 -12.58 -8.40 -9.48
N GLY A 140 -12.00 -8.00 -8.35
CA GLY A 140 -10.76 -8.58 -7.82
C GLY A 140 -9.50 -8.14 -8.57
N GLN A 141 -9.55 -7.22 -9.51
CA GLN A 141 -8.36 -6.66 -10.16
C GLN A 141 -7.97 -5.33 -9.51
N ILE A 142 -6.72 -5.25 -9.09
CA ILE A 142 -6.06 -4.05 -8.59
C ILE A 142 -5.22 -3.46 -9.73
N GLN A 143 -5.40 -2.16 -9.98
CA GLN A 143 -4.57 -1.38 -10.88
C GLN A 143 -4.17 -0.08 -10.18
N LEU A 144 -2.92 0.01 -9.75
CA LEU A 144 -2.32 1.22 -9.19
C LEU A 144 -1.93 2.16 -10.33
N SER A 145 -2.08 3.47 -10.11
CA SER A 145 -1.78 4.51 -11.11
C SER A 145 -0.29 4.89 -11.15
N GLY A 146 0.47 4.45 -10.15
CA GLY A 146 1.87 4.77 -9.95
C GLY A 146 2.19 4.91 -8.46
N CYS A 147 3.46 4.71 -8.11
CA CYS A 147 3.94 4.73 -6.74
C CYS A 147 5.02 5.79 -6.59
N VAL A 148 4.95 6.53 -5.49
CA VAL A 148 5.98 7.47 -5.06
C VAL A 148 7.01 6.66 -4.31
N GLN A 149 8.24 6.69 -4.82
CA GLN A 149 9.35 6.03 -4.15
C GLN A 149 9.68 6.78 -2.86
N LEU A 150 9.53 6.12 -1.73
CA LEU A 150 9.99 6.57 -0.44
C LEU A 150 10.99 5.50 -0.02
N GLY A 151 12.29 5.75 -0.13
CA GLY A 151 13.29 4.69 0.07
C GLY A 151 14.37 4.63 -1.00
N SER A 152 15.05 3.49 -1.06
CA SER A 152 16.17 3.20 -1.96
C SER A 152 15.78 2.33 -3.15
N GLU A 153 14.74 1.52 -3.02
CA GLU A 153 14.13 0.70 -4.04
C GLU A 153 12.72 1.21 -4.37
N GLN A 154 12.24 0.95 -5.58
CA GLN A 154 10.93 1.38 -6.04
C GLN A 154 10.03 0.17 -6.22
N TRP A 155 8.80 0.25 -5.71
CA TRP A 155 7.73 -0.68 -6.02
C TRP A 155 7.28 -0.51 -7.47
N THR A 156 7.48 -1.56 -8.27
CA THR A 156 7.15 -1.55 -9.70
C THR A 156 5.89 -2.33 -10.05
N ASP A 157 5.35 -3.11 -9.11
CA ASP A 157 4.18 -3.95 -9.33
C ASP A 157 2.88 -3.15 -9.20
N THR A 158 2.42 -2.58 -10.33
CA THR A 158 1.21 -1.75 -10.34
C THR A 158 -0.08 -2.52 -10.57
N THR A 159 -0.03 -3.83 -10.79
CA THR A 159 -1.23 -4.65 -11.08
C THR A 159 -1.23 -5.93 -10.29
N ALA A 160 -2.39 -6.31 -9.76
CA ALA A 160 -2.56 -7.56 -9.03
C ALA A 160 -3.97 -8.12 -9.17
N THR A 161 -4.11 -9.42 -8.87
CA THR A 161 -5.42 -10.07 -8.67
C THR A 161 -5.60 -10.42 -7.20
N ALA A 162 -6.67 -9.90 -6.60
CA ALA A 162 -7.12 -10.18 -5.25
C ALA A 162 -8.22 -11.26 -5.25
N THR A 163 -8.15 -12.17 -4.30
CA THR A 163 -9.16 -13.20 -4.04
C THR A 163 -9.46 -13.24 -2.55
N LEU A 164 -10.73 -13.06 -2.18
CA LEU A 164 -11.17 -13.22 -0.80
C LEU A 164 -11.32 -14.71 -0.47
N ASN A 165 -10.66 -15.15 0.58
CA ASN A 165 -10.67 -16.52 1.06
C ASN A 165 -11.85 -16.77 2.00
N SER A 166 -12.22 -18.05 2.18
CA SER A 166 -13.32 -18.44 3.06
C SER A 166 -13.07 -18.19 4.54
N ASP A 167 -11.81 -17.97 4.93
CA ASP A 167 -11.39 -17.67 6.31
C ASP A 167 -11.38 -16.17 6.62
N GLY A 168 -11.78 -15.31 5.67
CA GLY A 168 -11.80 -13.86 5.82
C GLY A 168 -10.49 -13.17 5.44
N THR A 169 -9.44 -13.92 5.06
CA THR A 169 -8.20 -13.34 4.52
C THR A 169 -8.34 -13.00 3.05
N MET A 170 -7.46 -12.17 2.52
CA MET A 170 -7.38 -11.84 1.09
C MET A 170 -6.02 -12.27 0.54
N THR A 171 -6.01 -13.12 -0.49
CA THR A 171 -4.79 -13.41 -1.25
C THR A 171 -4.65 -12.44 -2.40
N VAL A 172 -3.51 -11.79 -2.51
CA VAL A 172 -3.15 -10.89 -3.61
C VAL A 172 -1.98 -11.49 -4.38
N VAL A 173 -2.11 -11.57 -5.70
CA VAL A 173 -1.05 -12.02 -6.61
C VAL A 173 -0.70 -10.87 -7.53
N TRP A 174 0.49 -10.30 -7.35
CA TRP A 174 1.03 -9.22 -8.17
C TRP A 174 1.49 -9.74 -9.54
N ALA A 175 1.60 -8.85 -10.52
CA ALA A 175 2.00 -9.21 -11.88
C ALA A 175 3.43 -9.76 -11.98
N SER A 176 4.34 -9.40 -11.08
CA SER A 176 5.64 -10.07 -10.93
C SER A 176 5.54 -11.55 -10.56
N GLY A 177 4.39 -11.97 -10.01
CA GLY A 177 4.18 -13.29 -9.42
C GLY A 177 4.40 -13.33 -7.91
N LEU A 178 4.73 -12.20 -7.27
CA LEU A 178 4.71 -12.09 -5.81
C LEU A 178 3.30 -12.37 -5.29
N GLN A 179 3.20 -13.26 -4.32
CA GLN A 179 1.94 -13.62 -3.68
C GLN A 179 1.98 -13.27 -2.20
N GLU A 180 0.95 -12.58 -1.75
CA GLU A 180 0.81 -12.10 -0.39
C GLU A 180 -0.57 -12.46 0.16
N THR A 181 -0.65 -12.64 1.47
CA THR A 181 -1.90 -12.89 2.18
C THR A 181 -2.11 -11.76 3.16
N TYR A 182 -3.24 -11.09 3.02
CA TYR A 182 -3.64 -9.96 3.82
C TYR A 182 -4.76 -10.34 4.79
N THR A 183 -4.76 -9.69 5.95
CA THR A 183 -5.80 -9.76 6.97
C THR A 183 -6.40 -8.38 7.18
N ASN A 184 -7.73 -8.30 7.27
CA ASN A 184 -8.42 -7.04 7.52
C ASN A 184 -8.25 -6.62 8.98
N ALA A 185 -8.06 -5.32 9.23
CA ALA A 185 -7.97 -4.76 10.59
C ALA A 185 -9.33 -4.48 11.25
N TYR A 186 -10.45 -4.69 10.54
CA TYR A 186 -11.81 -4.49 11.02
C TYR A 186 -12.59 -5.79 11.26
#